data_AF-A0A346Y598-F1
#
_entry.id   AF-A0A346Y598-F1
#
_cell.length_a   1.000
_cell.length_b   1.000
_cell.length_c   1.000
_cell.angle_alpha   90.00
_cell.angle_beta   90.00
_cell.angle_gamma   90.00
#
_symmetry.space_group_name_H-M   'P 1'
#
loop_
_entity.id
_entity.type
_entity.pdbx_description
1 polymer ?
#
loop_
_entity_poly.entity_id
_entity_poly.type
_entity_poly.pdbx_seq_one_letter_code
_entity_poly.pdbx_strand_id
1 'polypeptide(L)' 'MPADERTFESFFDEAELNANASAITGVVCGVRVEDVEDPLMQKIRYLDKLVDELAKGKSMEKVLRA' A
#
# COMPACT_ATOMS: atom_id res chain seq x y z
N MET A 1 3.59 -16.79 24.44
CA MET A 1 3.79 -15.51 23.74
C MET A 1 2.46 -15.18 23.08
N PRO A 2 1.74 -14.11 23.47
CA PRO A 2 0.61 -13.70 22.67
C PRO A 2 1.17 -13.13 21.38
N ALA A 3 0.79 -13.72 20.25
CA ALA A 3 0.95 -13.04 18.97
C ALA A 3 0.12 -11.76 19.09
N ASP A 4 0.74 -10.61 18.87
CA ASP A 4 0.05 -9.32 18.84
C ASP A 4 -1.01 -9.44 17.73
N GLU A 5 -2.29 -9.67 18.09
CA GLU A 5 -3.42 -9.86 17.16
C GLU A 5 -3.80 -8.51 16.53
N ARG A 6 -2.84 -7.83 15.90
CA ARG A 6 -3.09 -6.58 15.19
C ARG A 6 -3.77 -6.89 13.87
N THR A 7 -4.96 -6.35 13.69
CA THR A 7 -5.65 -6.39 12.40
C THR A 7 -5.03 -5.35 11.46
N PHE A 8 -5.21 -5.56 10.16
CA PHE A 8 -4.81 -4.55 9.17
C PHE A 8 -5.55 -3.22 9.40
N GLU A 9 -6.80 -3.27 9.85
CA GLU A 9 -7.57 -2.07 10.24
C GLU A 9 -6.83 -1.27 11.31
N SER A 10 -6.50 -1.89 12.45
CA SER A 10 -5.78 -1.21 13.53
C SER A 10 -4.41 -0.70 13.09
N PHE A 11 -3.70 -1.45 12.24
CA PHE A 11 -2.43 -0.99 11.67
C PHE A 11 -2.60 0.25 10.80
N PHE A 12 -3.59 0.27 9.90
CA PHE A 12 -3.83 1.39 8.99
C PHE A 12 -4.56 2.59 9.61
N ASP A 13 -5.15 2.40 10.79
CA ASP A 13 -5.69 3.47 11.62
C ASP A 13 -4.59 4.20 12.41
N GLU A 14 -3.57 3.46 12.87
CA GLU A 14 -2.39 4.03 13.54
C GLU A 14 -1.32 4.54 12.56
N ALA A 15 -1.33 4.06 11.31
CA ALA A 15 -0.31 4.39 10.32
C ALA A 15 -0.60 5.73 9.63
N GLU A 16 0.41 6.60 9.61
CA GLU A 16 0.40 7.82 8.80
C GLU A 16 0.90 7.51 7.38
N LEU A 17 -0.01 7.58 6.40
CA LEU A 17 0.33 7.36 5.00
C LEU A 17 1.07 8.57 4.43
N ASN A 18 2.01 8.31 3.52
CA ASN A 18 2.70 9.36 2.79
C ASN A 18 1.68 10.22 2.00
N ALA A 19 1.90 11.54 1.92
CA ALA A 19 1.04 12.45 1.15
C ALA A 19 0.88 12.02 -0.32
N ASN A 20 1.92 11.40 -0.90
CA ASN A 20 1.92 10.88 -2.26
C ASN A 20 1.29 9.48 -2.39
N ALA A 21 0.76 8.90 -1.31
CA ALA A 21 0.12 7.58 -1.36
C ALA A 21 -1.10 7.57 -2.31
N SER A 22 -1.82 8.69 -2.41
CA SER A 22 -2.91 8.87 -3.37
C SER A 22 -2.44 8.85 -4.83
N ALA A 23 -1.17 9.16 -5.11
CA ALA A 23 -0.57 9.06 -6.43
C ALA A 23 -0.17 7.63 -6.81
N ILE A 24 -0.39 6.64 -5.93
CA ILE A 24 -0.17 5.22 -6.21
C ILE A 24 -1.28 4.69 -7.14
N THR A 25 -1.11 4.88 -8.44
CA THR A 25 -2.06 4.46 -9.48
C THR A 25 -1.60 3.22 -10.23
N GLY A 26 -2.52 2.48 -10.85
CA GLY A 26 -2.26 1.31 -11.70
C GLY A 26 -2.72 -0.04 -11.12
N VAL A 27 -2.17 -1.14 -11.65
CA VAL A 27 -2.66 -2.51 -11.35
C VAL A 27 -1.64 -3.28 -10.52
N VAL A 28 -2.10 -3.96 -9.47
CA VAL A 28 -1.33 -4.89 -8.63
C VAL A 28 -2.19 -6.12 -8.33
N CYS A 29 -1.60 -7.33 -8.32
CA CYS A 29 -2.33 -8.58 -8.10
C CYS A 29 -3.58 -8.77 -9.00
N GLY A 30 -3.60 -8.17 -10.20
CA GLY A 30 -4.73 -8.25 -11.13
C GLY A 30 -5.89 -7.27 -10.85
N VAL A 31 -5.79 -6.43 -9.81
CA VAL A 31 -6.78 -5.41 -9.48
C VAL A 31 -6.20 -4.01 -9.63
N ARG A 32 -7.03 -3.07 -10.09
CA ARG A 32 -6.67 -1.67 -10.28
C ARG A 32 -6.91 -0.91 -8.97
N VAL A 33 -5.85 -0.31 -8.42
CA VAL A 33 -5.90 0.25 -7.04
C VAL A 33 -6.82 1.47 -6.92
N GLU A 34 -6.89 2.27 -7.97
CA GLU A 34 -7.83 3.39 -8.12
C GLU A 34 -9.31 2.97 -8.22
N ASP A 35 -9.60 1.71 -8.61
CA ASP A 35 -10.98 1.18 -8.69
C ASP A 35 -11.41 0.50 -7.39
N VAL A 36 -10.52 0.39 -6.39
CA VAL A 36 -10.85 -0.26 -5.13
C VAL A 36 -11.73 0.70 -4.31
N GLU A 37 -13.01 0.34 -4.16
CA GLU A 37 -13.99 1.12 -3.39
C GLU A 37 -13.76 1.06 -1.88
N ASP A 38 -13.27 -0.09 -1.39
CA ASP A 38 -13.01 -0.29 0.04
C ASP A 38 -11.70 0.43 0.44
N PRO A 39 -11.76 1.41 1.35
CA PRO A 39 -10.60 2.21 1.73
C PRO A 39 -9.50 1.39 2.42
N LEU A 40 -9.84 0.36 3.20
CA LEU A 40 -8.85 -0.53 3.82
C LEU A 40 -8.16 -1.35 2.75
N MET A 41 -8.93 -1.95 1.84
CA MET A 41 -8.38 -2.73 0.73
C MET A 41 -7.52 -1.86 -0.18
N GLN A 42 -7.89 -0.61 -0.43
CA GLN A 42 -7.10 0.32 -1.21
C GLN A 42 -5.73 0.57 -0.56
N LYS A 43 -5.69 0.82 0.75
CA LYS A 43 -4.43 0.97 1.52
C LYS A 43 -3.56 -0.29 1.46
N ILE A 44 -4.17 -1.49 1.56
CA ILE A 44 -3.46 -2.76 1.40
C ILE A 44 -2.85 -2.88 0.00
N ARG A 45 -3.60 -2.52 -1.05
CA ARG A 45 -3.10 -2.55 -2.42
C ARG A 45 -2.01 -1.52 -2.71
N TYR A 46 -2.03 -0.37 -2.04
CA TYR A 46 -0.90 0.56 -2.08
C TYR A 46 0.37 -0.12 -1.56
N LEU A 47 0.30 -0.80 -0.41
CA LEU A 47 1.44 -1.53 0.14
C LEU A 47 1.95 -2.63 -0.80
N ASP A 48 1.04 -3.48 -1.31
CA ASP A 48 1.38 -4.55 -2.28
C ASP A 48 2.13 -3.99 -3.48
N LYS A 49 1.67 -2.83 -3.99
CA LYS A 49 2.27 -2.19 -5.15
C LYS A 49 3.67 -1.67 -4.87
N LEU A 50 3.87 -1.03 -3.72
CA LEU A 50 5.20 -0.55 -3.33
C LEU A 50 6.17 -1.73 -3.20
N VAL A 51 5.73 -2.83 -2.59
CA VAL A 51 6.53 -4.05 -2.45
C VAL A 51 6.84 -4.69 -3.81
N ASP A 52 5.87 -4.77 -4.72
CA ASP A 52 6.08 -5.26 -6.10
C ASP A 52 7.09 -4.40 -6.87
N GLU A 53 7.01 -3.07 -6.72
CA GLU A 53 7.96 -2.15 -7.33
C GLU A 53 9.38 -2.30 -6.77
N LEU A 54 9.51 -2.50 -5.46
CA LEU A 54 10.79 -2.79 -4.81
C LEU A 54 11.35 -4.15 -5.24
N ALA A 55 10.51 -5.19 -5.30
CA ALA A 55 10.90 -6.51 -5.77
C ALA A 55 11.36 -6.51 -7.23
N LYS A 56 10.78 -5.64 -8.06
CA LYS A 56 11.21 -5.38 -9.44
C LYS A 56 12.49 -4.55 -9.55
N GLY A 57 13.07 -4.12 -8.43
CA GLY A 57 14.32 -3.34 -8.40
C GLY A 57 14.15 -1.87 -8.77
N LYS A 58 12.95 -1.28 -8.61
CA LYS A 58 12.79 0.17 -8.79
C LYS A 58 13.51 0.93 -7.66
N SER A 59 14.03 2.11 -7.98
CA SER A 59 14.63 3.01 -7.00
C SER A 59 13.59 3.52 -6.00
N MET A 60 14.02 3.74 -4.75
CA MET A 60 13.16 4.31 -3.70
C MET A 60 12.50 5.62 -4.12
N GLU A 61 13.21 6.50 -4.84
CA GLU A 61 12.66 7.76 -5.37
C GLU A 61 11.44 7.52 -6.28
N LYS A 62 11.50 6.51 -7.17
CA LYS A 62 10.36 6.16 -8.04
C LYS A 62 9.20 5.57 -7.26
N VAL A 63 9.48 4.79 -6.22
CA VAL A 63 8.48 4.15 -5.35
C VAL A 63 7.77 5.19 -4.46
N LEU A 64 8.54 6.14 -3.91
CA LEU A 64 8.05 7.26 -3.09
C LEU A 64 7.41 8.38 -3.92
N ARG A 65 7.63 8.38 -5.25
CA ARG A 65 7.17 9.42 -6.17
C ARG A 65 7.65 10.81 -5.73
N ALA A 66 8.90 10.87 -5.25
CA ALA A 66 9.58 12.05 -4.73
C ALA A 66 10.79 12.40 -5.61
#